data_AF-A0A7X6FIX9-F1
#
_entry.id   AF-A0A7X6FIX9-F1
#
_cell.length_a   1.000
_cell.length_b   1.000
_cell.length_c   1.000
_cell.angle_alpha   90.00
_cell.angle_beta   90.00
_cell.angle_gamma   90.00
#
_symmetry.space_group_name_H-M   'P 1'
#
loop_
_entity.id
_entity.type
_entity.pdbx_description
1 polymer ?
#
loop_
_entity_poly.entity_id
_entity_poly.type
_entity_poly.pdbx_seq_one_letter_code
_entity_poly.pdbx_strand_id
1 'polypeptide(L)'
;MAKNAKQALGYPRPYRRRPSSMVAAGPTGNINILGLEVVQCIQDVQGSVKLIANKTTVVRVYIDSTSVGRAGKIAGEIAWNRGGAETYLPGLATVSVTPSKPMSMDGQRNDIAQSLNFILPPEAIVSGDLNIRISRIFQPGGGDLPIGVISKAVTFAPAPPLRIRVIGLRYKNGTADVSPAAIHFAYLKSFLLRAYPIAEIQWSQIVVDADFSAPLNEATADLANAQIAALRSREVSNGVDPRTHYFGLVDDDSGRNFMRGKAFSIPGTAQPDVVASGPAGVPNGFAGDHDASYADWYGAHELGHTFGRYHPGFPPGQQDASDQTFPYPDGCISTADGRFVGLDVGDPTLGLPLQALSGSDHHDIMTYADNQWISPYTYQAILGRLVEEDALIPPTV
;
A
#
# COMPACT_ATOMS: atom_id res chain seq x y z
N MET A 1 12.21 33.35 -13.16
CA MET A 1 12.56 32.52 -11.99
C MET A 1 11.28 32.06 -11.32
N ALA A 2 10.75 30.89 -11.69
CA ALA A 2 9.53 30.34 -11.10
C ALA A 2 9.91 29.29 -10.05
N LYS A 3 9.43 29.48 -8.83
CA LYS A 3 9.67 28.57 -7.70
C LYS A 3 8.79 27.33 -7.85
N ASN A 4 9.41 26.18 -8.05
CA ASN A 4 8.80 24.86 -7.90
C ASN A 4 8.44 24.63 -6.43
N ALA A 5 7.15 24.59 -6.11
CA ALA A 5 6.67 24.03 -4.85
C ALA A 5 6.47 22.52 -5.05
N LYS A 6 7.41 21.71 -4.57
CA LYS A 6 7.17 20.28 -4.33
C LYS A 6 6.09 20.17 -3.24
N GLN A 7 4.86 19.80 -3.60
CA GLN A 7 3.88 19.34 -2.62
C GLN A 7 4.24 17.90 -2.22
N ALA A 8 5.12 17.78 -1.22
CA ALA A 8 5.18 16.56 -0.42
C ALA A 8 3.83 16.36 0.29
N LEU A 9 3.47 15.12 0.65
CA LEU A 9 2.34 14.86 1.55
C LEU A 9 2.38 15.88 2.70
N GLY A 10 1.36 16.73 2.79
CA GLY A 10 1.33 17.80 3.77
C GLY A 10 1.11 17.23 5.16
N TYR A 11 2.18 16.88 5.88
CA TYR A 11 2.09 16.50 7.28
C TYR A 11 1.65 17.71 8.11
N PRO A 12 0.55 17.63 8.88
CA PRO A 12 0.24 18.64 9.88
C PRO A 12 1.42 18.75 10.85
N ARG A 13 1.86 19.98 11.16
CA ARG A 13 3.05 20.17 12.00
C ARG A 13 2.76 19.70 13.44
N PRO A 14 3.51 18.74 13.98
CA PRO A 14 3.41 18.39 15.39
C PRO A 14 3.87 19.56 16.26
N TYR A 15 3.27 19.71 17.44
CA TYR A 15 3.67 20.74 18.40
C TYR A 15 3.61 20.21 19.83
N ARG A 16 4.41 20.82 20.72
CA ARG A 16 4.34 20.60 22.17
C ARG A 16 3.37 21.62 22.75
N ARG A 17 2.31 21.13 23.42
CA ARG A 17 1.30 21.99 24.05
C ARG A 17 1.67 22.30 25.51
N ARG A 18 1.35 23.50 25.98
CA ARG A 18 1.22 23.82 27.41
C ARG A 18 -0.21 23.46 27.87
N PRO A 19 -0.41 22.77 29.00
CA PRO A 19 -1.73 22.28 29.40
C PRO A 19 -2.74 23.44 29.48
N SER A 20 -3.89 23.26 28.85
CA SER A 20 -5.01 24.20 28.93
C SER A 20 -5.75 24.06 30.25
N SER A 21 -6.09 25.20 30.86
CA SER A 21 -6.99 25.29 32.01
C SER A 21 -8.36 24.71 31.68
N MET A 22 -8.85 23.77 32.51
CA MET A 22 -10.18 23.20 32.38
C MET A 22 -11.25 24.29 32.47
N VAL A 23 -12.07 24.42 31.42
CA VAL A 23 -13.34 25.14 31.47
C VAL A 23 -14.42 24.09 31.59
N ALA A 24 -15.16 24.10 32.69
CA ALA A 24 -16.24 23.16 32.94
C ALA A 24 -17.41 23.43 31.96
N ALA A 25 -17.78 22.40 31.18
CA ALA A 25 -19.06 22.33 30.48
C ALA A 25 -19.96 21.30 31.18
N GLY A 26 -21.27 21.59 31.24
CA GLY A 26 -22.28 20.77 31.94
C GLY A 26 -22.39 19.32 31.44
N PRO A 27 -23.18 18.48 32.13
CA PRO A 27 -23.15 17.04 31.94
C PRO A 27 -23.82 16.64 30.61
N THR A 28 -23.01 16.42 29.60
CA THR A 28 -23.33 15.55 28.46
C THR A 28 -22.48 14.31 28.60
N GLY A 29 -23.08 13.12 28.51
CA GLY A 29 -22.39 11.83 28.67
C GLY A 29 -21.12 11.73 27.81
N ASN A 30 -20.16 10.94 28.27
CA ASN A 30 -18.93 10.70 27.52
C ASN A 30 -19.26 10.19 26.11
N ILE A 31 -18.53 10.71 25.10
CA ILE A 31 -18.55 10.13 23.78
C ILE A 31 -17.86 8.78 23.82
N ASN A 32 -18.51 7.80 23.21
CA ASN A 32 -17.99 6.46 23.03
C ASN A 32 -17.17 6.41 21.74
N ILE A 33 -16.00 5.78 21.84
CA ILE A 33 -15.13 5.48 20.70
C ILE A 33 -15.23 3.99 20.43
N LEU A 34 -15.53 3.63 19.20
CA LEU A 34 -15.68 2.25 18.77
C LEU A 34 -14.32 1.57 18.58
N GLY A 35 -13.29 2.33 18.19
CA GLY A 35 -11.94 1.80 18.07
C GLY A 35 -10.87 2.83 17.73
N LEU A 36 -9.62 2.42 17.98
CA LEU A 36 -8.38 3.11 17.62
C LEU A 36 -7.49 2.14 16.85
N GLU A 37 -7.31 2.39 15.56
CA GLU A 37 -6.58 1.51 14.64
C GLU A 37 -5.33 2.20 14.08
N VAL A 38 -4.25 1.43 13.87
CA VAL A 38 -2.98 1.90 13.29
C VAL A 38 -2.74 1.07 12.04
N VAL A 39 -2.66 1.73 10.88
CA VAL A 39 -2.80 1.09 9.57
C VAL A 39 -1.74 1.64 8.61
N GLN A 40 -1.15 0.78 7.80
CA GLN A 40 -0.17 1.11 6.75
C GLN A 40 -0.60 0.67 5.35
N CYS A 41 -1.31 -0.46 5.24
CA CYS A 41 -1.71 -1.02 3.95
C CYS A 41 -2.85 -2.04 4.09
N ILE A 42 -2.77 -2.97 5.04
CA ILE A 42 -3.79 -3.98 5.34
C ILE A 42 -3.68 -4.38 6.82
N GLN A 43 -4.69 -4.07 7.62
CA GLN A 43 -4.64 -4.31 9.06
C GLN A 43 -5.96 -4.85 9.62
N ASP A 44 -5.86 -5.52 10.76
CA ASP A 44 -7.00 -5.73 11.66
C ASP A 44 -6.90 -4.76 12.87
N VAL A 45 -8.02 -4.63 13.58
CA VAL A 45 -8.12 -3.74 14.75
C VAL A 45 -7.17 -4.19 15.86
N GLN A 46 -6.88 -5.48 15.97
CA GLN A 46 -5.99 -6.04 16.98
C GLN A 46 -4.51 -5.77 16.70
N GLY A 47 -4.15 -5.41 15.46
CA GLY A 47 -2.77 -5.15 15.04
C GLY A 47 -1.96 -6.42 14.78
N SER A 48 -2.57 -7.47 14.21
CA SER A 48 -1.86 -8.73 13.94
C SER A 48 -0.89 -8.67 12.76
N VAL A 49 -1.08 -7.72 11.82
CA VAL A 49 -0.17 -7.50 10.69
C VAL A 49 0.97 -6.60 11.14
N LYS A 50 2.21 -7.06 10.93
CA LYS A 50 3.43 -6.35 11.31
C LYS A 50 3.47 -4.95 10.69
N LEU A 51 3.81 -3.95 11.49
CA LEU A 51 4.03 -2.57 11.03
C LEU A 51 5.51 -2.37 10.69
N ILE A 52 5.79 -1.76 9.53
CA ILE A 52 7.16 -1.49 9.07
C ILE A 52 7.58 -0.08 9.43
N ALA A 53 8.75 0.05 10.03
CA ALA A 53 9.35 1.34 10.35
C ALA A 53 9.51 2.19 9.08
N ASN A 54 9.25 3.49 9.20
CA ASN A 54 9.33 4.50 8.14
C ASN A 54 8.33 4.33 6.98
N LYS A 55 7.43 3.34 7.02
CA LYS A 55 6.32 3.24 6.06
C LYS A 55 5.17 4.15 6.50
N THR A 56 4.59 4.90 5.56
CA THR A 56 3.46 5.81 5.82
C THR A 56 2.39 5.12 6.65
N THR A 57 2.03 5.71 7.79
CA THR A 57 1.13 5.11 8.77
C THR A 57 0.00 6.07 9.11
N VAL A 58 -1.22 5.57 9.10
CA VAL A 58 -2.43 6.30 9.44
C VAL A 58 -3.03 5.73 10.73
N VAL A 59 -3.35 6.60 11.67
CA VAL A 59 -4.19 6.26 12.81
C VAL A 59 -5.63 6.60 12.46
N ARG A 60 -6.56 5.69 12.73
CA ARG A 60 -7.98 5.86 12.48
C ARG A 60 -8.75 5.75 13.79
N VAL A 61 -9.66 6.69 14.03
CA VAL A 61 -10.54 6.71 15.20
C VAL A 61 -11.99 6.64 14.74
N TYR A 62 -12.72 5.69 15.31
CA TYR A 62 -14.11 5.40 14.98
C TYR A 62 -15.02 5.87 16.12
N ILE A 63 -16.07 6.60 15.80
CA ILE A 63 -16.92 7.28 16.80
C ILE A 63 -18.29 6.64 16.82
N ASP A 64 -18.79 6.31 18.01
CA ASP A 64 -20.18 5.93 18.18
C ASP A 64 -21.05 7.20 18.12
N SER A 65 -21.73 7.42 16.99
CA SER A 65 -22.53 8.62 16.82
C SER A 65 -23.73 8.70 17.77
N THR A 66 -24.19 7.57 18.34
CA THR A 66 -25.31 7.55 19.29
C THR A 66 -24.95 8.23 20.62
N SER A 67 -23.67 8.25 20.95
CA SER A 67 -23.14 8.91 22.15
C SER A 67 -23.00 10.44 22.00
N VAL A 68 -23.23 10.96 20.79
CA VAL A 68 -23.13 12.40 20.50
C VAL A 68 -24.49 13.06 20.68
N GLY A 69 -24.57 14.14 21.45
CA GLY A 69 -25.86 14.77 21.76
C GLY A 69 -26.60 15.43 20.58
N ARG A 70 -25.91 15.72 19.47
CA ARG A 70 -26.51 16.31 18.26
C ARG A 70 -25.70 15.98 17.01
N ALA A 71 -26.36 15.97 15.87
CA ALA A 71 -25.67 15.85 14.57
C ALA A 71 -24.72 17.03 14.33
N GLY A 72 -23.60 16.77 13.68
CA GLY A 72 -22.61 17.80 13.40
C GLY A 72 -21.27 17.25 12.93
N LYS A 73 -20.30 18.15 12.83
CA LYS A 73 -18.91 17.80 12.54
C LYS A 73 -18.14 17.57 13.83
N ILE A 74 -17.31 16.54 13.85
CA ILE A 74 -16.36 16.26 14.93
C ILE A 74 -14.95 16.32 14.37
N ALA A 75 -14.03 16.91 15.15
CA ALA A 75 -12.60 16.87 14.94
C ALA A 75 -11.91 16.14 16.10
N GLY A 76 -10.66 15.74 15.89
CA GLY A 76 -9.85 15.13 16.94
C GLY A 76 -8.38 15.55 16.86
N GLU A 77 -7.70 15.29 17.97
CA GLU A 77 -6.24 15.37 18.11
C GLU A 77 -5.80 14.09 18.82
N ILE A 78 -4.72 13.47 18.33
CA ILE A 78 -4.05 12.37 19.04
C ILE A 78 -2.79 12.89 19.71
N ALA A 79 -2.37 12.20 20.76
CA ALA A 79 -1.06 12.35 21.37
C ALA A 79 -0.28 11.05 21.15
N TRP A 80 1.02 11.17 20.89
CA TRP A 80 1.90 10.01 20.76
C TRP A 80 3.22 10.23 21.49
N ASN A 81 3.84 9.15 21.93
CA ASN A 81 5.17 9.18 22.56
C ASN A 81 5.91 7.86 22.39
N ARG A 82 7.23 7.91 22.59
CA ARG A 82 8.13 6.76 22.57
C ARG A 82 8.89 6.64 23.90
N GLY A 83 8.14 6.66 25.01
CA GLY A 83 8.69 6.64 26.38
C GLY A 83 9.12 8.00 26.94
N GLY A 84 8.90 9.08 26.19
CA GLY A 84 9.18 10.45 26.59
C GLY A 84 7.93 11.34 26.67
N ALA A 85 8.13 12.66 26.57
CA ALA A 85 7.04 13.62 26.51
C ALA A 85 6.14 13.40 25.28
N GLU A 86 4.85 13.66 25.46
CA GLU A 86 3.87 13.54 24.37
C GLU A 86 4.02 14.63 23.31
N THR A 87 3.74 14.23 22.08
CA THR A 87 3.61 15.10 20.92
C THR A 87 2.18 15.02 20.39
N TYR A 88 1.60 16.16 20.04
CA TYR A 88 0.21 16.26 19.61
C TYR A 88 0.10 16.39 18.09
N LEU A 89 -0.87 15.70 17.52
CA LEU A 89 -1.13 15.66 16.08
C LEU A 89 -2.63 15.84 15.81
N PRO A 90 -3.03 16.92 15.10
CA PRO A 90 -4.41 17.12 14.72
C PRO A 90 -4.84 16.17 13.59
N GLY A 91 -6.13 15.86 13.53
CA GLY A 91 -6.70 15.06 12.45
C GLY A 91 -6.64 15.76 11.10
N LEU A 92 -6.62 14.97 10.01
CA LEU A 92 -6.60 15.47 8.64
C LEU A 92 -7.87 16.24 8.28
N ALA A 93 -9.01 15.78 8.79
CA ALA A 93 -10.32 16.30 8.46
C ALA A 93 -11.31 16.07 9.62
N THR A 94 -12.48 16.68 9.48
CA THR A 94 -13.63 16.43 10.35
C THR A 94 -14.45 15.27 9.82
N VAL A 95 -15.10 14.53 10.72
CA VAL A 95 -16.10 13.51 10.38
C VAL A 95 -17.52 14.05 10.64
N SER A 96 -18.46 13.73 9.76
CA SER A 96 -19.88 13.98 10.01
C SER A 96 -20.46 12.88 10.90
N VAL A 97 -21.11 13.24 12.00
CA VAL A 97 -21.85 12.30 12.84
C VAL A 97 -23.32 12.67 12.89
N THR A 98 -24.19 11.67 12.82
CA THR A 98 -25.64 11.81 12.98
C THR A 98 -26.12 10.75 13.98
N PRO A 99 -26.55 11.13 15.19
CA PRO A 99 -26.93 10.17 16.23
C PRO A 99 -28.10 9.26 15.83
N SER A 100 -29.03 9.77 15.00
CA SER A 100 -30.17 9.00 14.48
C SER A 100 -29.82 8.08 13.31
N LYS A 101 -28.58 8.12 12.82
CA LYS A 101 -28.09 7.27 11.73
C LYS A 101 -26.71 6.73 12.11
N PRO A 102 -26.63 5.85 13.12
CA PRO A 102 -25.35 5.29 13.53
C PRO A 102 -24.77 4.37 12.47
N MET A 103 -23.44 4.37 12.39
CA MET A 103 -22.67 3.48 11.55
C MET A 103 -21.86 2.55 12.45
N SER A 104 -21.89 1.25 12.17
CA SER A 104 -21.07 0.27 12.87
C SER A 104 -19.59 0.58 12.69
N MET A 105 -18.75 0.01 13.55
CA MET A 105 -17.31 0.13 13.40
C MET A 105 -16.86 -0.37 12.02
N ASP A 106 -17.35 -1.52 11.57
CA ASP A 106 -17.00 -2.08 10.26
C ASP A 106 -17.42 -1.18 9.10
N GLY A 107 -18.61 -0.57 9.19
CA GLY A 107 -19.03 0.43 8.20
C GLY A 107 -18.07 1.62 8.15
N GLN A 108 -17.61 2.10 9.32
CA GLN A 108 -16.65 3.20 9.38
C GLN A 108 -15.24 2.78 8.93
N ARG A 109 -14.84 1.51 9.15
CA ARG A 109 -13.55 0.99 8.68
C ARG A 109 -13.50 0.97 7.16
N ASN A 110 -14.58 0.61 6.49
CA ASN A 110 -14.66 0.50 5.03
C ASN A 110 -14.87 1.84 4.29
N ASP A 111 -15.01 2.97 4.99
CA ASP A 111 -15.11 4.30 4.38
C ASP A 111 -14.18 5.29 5.08
N ILE A 112 -13.20 5.82 4.33
CA ILE A 112 -12.21 6.75 4.87
C ILE A 112 -12.86 8.04 5.42
N ALA A 113 -13.99 8.47 4.85
CA ALA A 113 -14.69 9.69 5.24
C ALA A 113 -15.50 9.54 6.54
N GLN A 114 -15.68 8.31 7.04
CA GLN A 114 -16.46 7.99 8.24
C GLN A 114 -15.58 7.78 9.49
N SER A 115 -14.30 8.17 9.41
CA SER A 115 -13.35 8.06 10.51
C SER A 115 -12.53 9.34 10.65
N LEU A 116 -12.06 9.63 11.87
CA LEU A 116 -11.01 10.63 12.05
C LEU A 116 -9.67 9.99 11.71
N ASN A 117 -8.98 10.55 10.72
CA ASN A 117 -7.72 10.02 10.22
C ASN A 117 -6.54 10.94 10.59
N PHE A 118 -5.40 10.35 10.93
CA PHE A 118 -4.18 11.07 11.32
C PHE A 118 -2.97 10.40 10.64
N ILE A 119 -2.22 11.14 9.82
CA ILE A 119 -0.98 10.61 9.24
C ILE A 119 0.16 10.88 10.22
N LEU A 120 0.75 9.81 10.75
CA LEU A 120 1.87 9.92 11.68
C LEU A 120 3.09 10.54 10.99
N PRO A 121 3.80 11.47 11.66
CA PRO A 121 5.00 12.08 11.10
C PRO A 121 6.19 11.08 11.12
N PRO A 122 7.23 11.30 10.31
CA PRO A 122 8.37 10.37 10.20
C PRO A 122 9.01 9.97 11.53
N GLU A 123 9.15 10.90 12.47
CA GLU A 123 9.72 10.64 13.80
C GLU A 123 8.86 9.70 14.68
N ALA A 124 7.56 9.60 14.40
CA ALA A 124 6.66 8.71 15.14
C ALA A 124 6.76 7.26 14.66
N ILE A 125 7.15 7.03 13.40
CA ILE A 125 7.11 5.72 12.73
C ILE A 125 8.49 5.06 12.59
N VAL A 126 9.52 5.56 13.28
CA VAL A 126 10.83 4.89 13.34
C VAL A 126 10.73 3.53 14.04
N SER A 127 11.79 2.70 13.96
CA SER A 127 11.78 1.37 14.55
C SER A 127 11.65 1.39 16.09
N GLY A 128 10.88 0.45 16.63
CA GLY A 128 10.62 0.26 18.06
C GLY A 128 9.18 0.62 18.47
N ASP A 129 8.97 0.82 19.77
CA ASP A 129 7.64 1.00 20.35
C ASP A 129 7.12 2.45 20.21
N LEU A 130 5.80 2.55 20.01
CA LEU A 130 5.04 3.79 19.98
C LEU A 130 3.76 3.63 20.80
N ASN A 131 3.52 4.57 21.70
CA ASN A 131 2.24 4.71 22.39
C ASN A 131 1.43 5.84 21.75
N ILE A 132 0.17 5.58 21.46
CA ILE A 132 -0.77 6.52 20.87
C ILE A 132 -1.99 6.61 21.80
N ARG A 133 -2.50 7.81 22.04
CA ARG A 133 -3.80 8.01 22.70
C ARG A 133 -4.60 9.09 22.01
N ILE A 134 -5.91 9.05 22.20
CA ILE A 134 -6.77 10.17 21.82
C ILE A 134 -6.51 11.31 22.81
N SER A 135 -6.06 12.46 22.31
CA SER A 135 -5.79 13.66 23.12
C SER A 135 -7.10 14.33 23.48
N ARG A 136 -7.91 14.60 22.45
CA ARG A 136 -9.22 15.23 22.58
C ARG A 136 -10.07 14.99 21.33
N ILE A 137 -11.38 15.05 21.53
CA ILE A 137 -12.41 15.05 20.51
C ILE A 137 -13.24 16.32 20.74
N PHE A 138 -13.59 17.07 19.69
CA PHE A 138 -14.26 18.36 19.84
C PHE A 138 -15.14 18.70 18.64
N GLN A 139 -16.13 19.58 18.84
CA GLN A 139 -16.88 20.18 17.73
C GLN A 139 -16.11 21.41 17.22
N PRO A 140 -15.87 21.57 15.90
CA PRO A 140 -15.27 22.80 15.37
C PRO A 140 -16.07 24.04 15.80
N GLY A 141 -15.38 25.03 16.39
CA GLY A 141 -16.03 26.22 16.96
C GLY A 141 -16.74 26.00 18.29
N GLY A 142 -16.72 24.79 18.83
CA GLY A 142 -17.25 24.41 20.14
C GLY A 142 -16.15 23.96 21.12
N GLY A 143 -16.59 23.41 22.26
CA GLY A 143 -15.70 22.86 23.28
C GLY A 143 -15.28 21.41 23.01
N ASP A 144 -14.36 20.94 23.85
CA ASP A 144 -13.97 19.53 23.90
C ASP A 144 -15.16 18.69 24.39
N LEU A 145 -15.31 17.51 23.81
CA LEU A 145 -16.32 16.52 24.12
C LEU A 145 -15.68 15.48 25.06
N PRO A 146 -16.27 15.22 26.25
CA PRO A 146 -15.69 14.27 27.21
C PRO A 146 -15.52 12.88 26.61
N ILE A 147 -14.37 12.25 26.83
CA ILE A 147 -14.05 10.87 26.41
C ILE A 147 -13.33 10.14 27.53
N GLY A 148 -13.42 8.81 27.55
CA GLY A 148 -12.54 7.97 28.36
C GLY A 148 -11.09 8.02 27.89
N VAL A 149 -10.17 7.49 28.70
CA VAL A 149 -8.78 7.31 28.28
C VAL A 149 -8.69 6.13 27.31
N ILE A 150 -8.30 6.41 26.08
CA ILE A 150 -8.19 5.41 25.02
C ILE A 150 -6.80 5.51 24.42
N SER A 151 -6.07 4.40 24.48
CA SER A 151 -4.69 4.32 24.02
C SER A 151 -4.41 2.98 23.35
N LYS A 152 -3.38 2.96 22.51
CA LYS A 152 -2.88 1.79 21.80
C LYS A 152 -1.36 1.86 21.74
N ALA A 153 -0.72 0.76 22.12
CA ALA A 153 0.71 0.56 21.94
C ALA A 153 0.93 -0.29 20.68
N VAL A 154 1.94 0.07 19.89
CA VAL A 154 2.35 -0.68 18.70
C VAL A 154 3.87 -0.70 18.60
N THR A 155 4.42 -1.64 17.84
CA THR A 155 5.86 -1.73 17.57
C THR A 155 6.09 -1.71 16.07
N PHE A 156 7.01 -0.86 15.61
CA PHE A 156 7.46 -0.80 14.22
C PHE A 156 8.74 -1.63 14.05
N ALA A 157 8.67 -2.64 13.19
CA ALA A 157 9.81 -3.48 12.85
C ALA A 157 10.61 -2.87 11.68
N PRO A 158 11.94 -2.96 11.65
CA PRO A 158 12.68 -2.66 10.44
C PRO A 158 12.32 -3.67 9.33
N ALA A 159 12.42 -3.26 8.07
CA ALA A 159 12.36 -4.14 6.91
C ALA A 159 13.44 -3.76 5.89
N PRO A 160 13.97 -4.72 5.12
CA PRO A 160 14.84 -4.43 4.01
C PRO A 160 14.16 -3.55 2.94
N PRO A 161 14.93 -2.75 2.18
CA PRO A 161 14.39 -2.07 1.01
C PRO A 161 14.09 -3.08 -0.10
N LEU A 162 13.11 -2.78 -0.96
CA LEU A 162 13.00 -3.44 -2.25
C LEU A 162 14.04 -2.85 -3.21
N ARG A 163 15.00 -3.65 -3.62
CA ARG A 163 15.98 -3.30 -4.66
C ARG A 163 15.44 -3.74 -6.00
N ILE A 164 15.19 -2.79 -6.89
CA ILE A 164 14.58 -3.11 -8.18
C ILE A 164 15.16 -2.30 -9.33
N ARG A 165 15.38 -3.00 -10.44
CA ARG A 165 15.75 -2.43 -11.72
C ARG A 165 14.67 -2.76 -12.75
N VAL A 166 13.95 -1.73 -13.22
CA VAL A 166 12.85 -1.89 -14.18
C VAL A 166 13.33 -1.60 -15.59
N ILE A 167 13.18 -2.57 -16.48
CA ILE A 167 13.60 -2.51 -17.88
C ILE A 167 12.36 -2.30 -18.74
N GLY A 168 12.19 -1.12 -19.33
CA GLY A 168 11.23 -0.92 -20.40
C GLY A 168 11.74 -1.57 -21.68
N LEU A 169 10.94 -2.45 -22.28
CA LEU A 169 11.30 -3.13 -23.53
C LEU A 169 10.60 -2.43 -24.70
N ARG A 170 11.39 -1.70 -25.50
CA ARG A 170 10.93 -1.02 -26.71
C ARG A 170 10.90 -2.02 -27.87
N TYR A 171 9.73 -2.29 -28.43
CA TYR A 171 9.58 -3.23 -29.53
C TYR A 171 9.05 -2.53 -30.79
N LYS A 172 9.19 -3.20 -31.93
CA LYS A 172 8.65 -2.72 -33.21
C LYS A 172 7.21 -3.20 -33.42
N ASN A 173 6.32 -2.27 -33.77
CA ASN A 173 5.04 -2.59 -34.41
C ASN A 173 5.07 -2.06 -35.86
N GLY A 174 5.41 -2.94 -36.80
CA GLY A 174 5.80 -2.52 -38.15
C GLY A 174 7.04 -1.64 -38.11
N THR A 175 6.93 -0.39 -38.56
CA THR A 175 8.05 0.58 -38.54
C THR A 175 8.09 1.41 -37.26
N ALA A 176 6.99 1.46 -36.50
CA ALA A 176 6.87 2.26 -35.29
C ALA A 176 7.57 1.60 -34.11
N ASP A 177 8.22 2.42 -33.29
CA ASP A 177 8.70 2.02 -31.97
C ASP A 177 7.58 2.20 -30.95
N VAL A 178 7.31 1.15 -30.19
CA VAL A 178 6.41 1.19 -29.03
C VAL A 178 7.28 1.07 -27.78
N SER A 179 7.10 1.98 -26.81
CA SER A 179 7.88 2.01 -25.57
C SER A 179 6.99 2.35 -24.39
N PRO A 180 7.19 1.74 -23.20
CA PRO A 180 6.44 2.12 -22.02
C PRO A 180 6.63 3.60 -21.69
N ALA A 181 5.52 4.32 -21.54
CA ALA A 181 5.54 5.70 -21.09
C ALA A 181 6.03 5.83 -19.63
N ALA A 182 6.62 6.99 -19.30
CA ALA A 182 7.13 7.27 -17.95
C ALA A 182 6.07 7.12 -16.84
N ILE A 183 4.79 7.33 -17.18
CA ILE A 183 3.67 7.20 -16.25
C ILE A 183 3.53 5.76 -15.71
N HIS A 184 3.76 4.75 -16.55
CA HIS A 184 3.65 3.34 -16.14
C HIS A 184 4.69 2.97 -15.08
N PHE A 185 5.92 3.47 -15.23
CA PHE A 185 6.96 3.32 -14.21
C PHE A 185 6.60 4.01 -12.89
N ALA A 186 6.00 5.20 -12.97
CA ALA A 186 5.62 5.98 -11.79
C ALA A 186 4.51 5.28 -10.99
N TYR A 187 3.50 4.74 -11.68
CA TYR A 187 2.41 3.97 -11.08
C TYR A 187 2.91 2.67 -10.44
N LEU A 188 3.74 1.89 -11.13
CA LEU A 188 4.39 0.70 -10.54
C LEU A 188 5.18 1.03 -9.28
N LYS A 189 6.06 2.03 -9.34
CA LYS A 189 6.84 2.45 -8.18
C LYS A 189 5.94 2.89 -7.01
N SER A 190 4.90 3.65 -7.29
CA SER A 190 3.96 4.16 -6.30
C SER A 190 3.21 3.01 -5.62
N PHE A 191 2.64 2.09 -6.40
CA PHE A 191 1.89 0.95 -5.87
C PHE A 191 2.76 0.04 -5.01
N LEU A 192 4.00 -0.27 -5.41
CA LEU A 192 4.93 -1.03 -4.57
C LEU A 192 5.17 -0.33 -3.22
N LEU A 193 5.38 0.99 -3.19
CA LEU A 193 5.55 1.73 -1.94
C LEU A 193 4.30 1.75 -1.06
N ARG A 194 3.10 1.74 -1.65
CA ARG A 194 1.82 1.77 -0.92
C ARG A 194 1.43 0.38 -0.42
N ALA A 195 1.44 -0.62 -1.29
CA ALA A 195 0.96 -1.98 -0.99
C ALA A 195 2.03 -2.87 -0.31
N TYR A 196 3.25 -2.96 -0.83
CA TYR A 196 4.21 -3.96 -0.35
C TYR A 196 4.69 -3.67 1.09
N PRO A 197 5.22 -4.69 1.81
CA PRO A 197 5.78 -4.57 3.16
C PRO A 197 7.14 -3.86 3.20
N ILE A 198 7.28 -2.74 2.49
CA ILE A 198 8.50 -1.94 2.38
C ILE A 198 8.22 -0.48 2.73
N ALA A 199 9.23 0.17 3.31
CA ALA A 199 9.26 1.62 3.50
C ALA A 199 10.14 2.33 2.44
N GLU A 200 11.08 1.60 1.84
CA GLU A 200 12.04 2.12 0.90
C GLU A 200 12.09 1.24 -0.35
N ILE A 201 12.15 1.90 -1.51
CA ILE A 201 12.41 1.27 -2.80
C ILE A 201 13.69 1.87 -3.40
N GLN A 202 14.70 1.03 -3.59
CA GLN A 202 15.92 1.38 -4.31
C GLN A 202 15.68 1.14 -5.79
N TRP A 203 15.22 2.21 -6.44
CA TRP A 203 14.69 2.17 -7.78
C TRP A 203 15.72 2.64 -8.82
N SER A 204 15.88 1.85 -9.87
CA SER A 204 16.47 2.31 -11.13
C SER A 204 15.65 1.82 -12.32
N GLN A 205 15.72 2.52 -13.44
CA GLN A 205 15.05 2.09 -14.67
C GLN A 205 15.86 2.47 -15.91
N ILE A 206 15.60 1.76 -17.01
CA ILE A 206 16.12 2.07 -18.34
C ILE A 206 15.12 1.58 -19.39
N VAL A 207 15.18 2.12 -20.60
CA VAL A 207 14.49 1.56 -21.77
C VAL A 207 15.55 1.01 -22.73
N VAL A 208 15.34 -0.22 -23.21
CA VAL A 208 16.22 -0.90 -24.17
C VAL A 208 15.40 -1.42 -25.34
N ASP A 209 16.05 -1.69 -26.47
CA ASP A 209 15.40 -2.39 -27.59
C ASP A 209 15.11 -3.83 -27.22
N ALA A 210 13.89 -4.27 -27.47
CA ALA A 210 13.44 -5.63 -27.24
C ALA A 210 13.97 -6.57 -28.33
N ASP A 211 14.24 -7.82 -27.96
CA ASP A 211 14.62 -8.87 -28.92
C ASP A 211 13.41 -9.48 -29.65
N PHE A 212 12.25 -8.82 -29.59
CA PHE A 212 10.99 -9.23 -30.19
C PHE A 212 10.25 -8.04 -30.83
N SER A 213 9.23 -8.36 -31.64
CA SER A 213 8.35 -7.39 -32.30
C SER A 213 6.89 -7.83 -32.22
N ALA A 214 5.97 -6.92 -32.52
CA ALA A 214 4.56 -7.25 -32.72
C ALA A 214 4.37 -8.27 -33.88
N PRO A 215 3.28 -9.05 -33.88
CA PRO A 215 2.26 -9.13 -32.83
C PRO A 215 2.77 -9.89 -31.58
N LEU A 216 2.41 -9.38 -30.39
CA LEU A 216 2.75 -10.04 -29.13
C LEU A 216 1.81 -11.23 -28.87
N ASN A 217 2.31 -12.25 -28.18
CA ASN A 217 1.57 -13.47 -27.84
C ASN A 217 2.10 -14.08 -26.53
N GLU A 218 1.58 -15.26 -26.17
CA GLU A 218 1.92 -15.94 -24.91
C GLU A 218 3.43 -16.27 -24.76
N ALA A 219 4.16 -16.47 -25.86
CA ALA A 219 5.60 -16.72 -25.83
C ALA A 219 6.44 -15.42 -25.70
N THR A 220 5.84 -14.24 -25.91
CA THR A 220 6.57 -12.97 -25.80
C THR A 220 7.12 -12.74 -24.40
N ALA A 221 6.39 -13.13 -23.35
CA ALA A 221 6.86 -12.97 -21.98
C ALA A 221 8.11 -13.83 -21.68
N ASP A 222 8.22 -15.01 -22.31
CA ASP A 222 9.42 -15.84 -22.19
C ASP A 222 10.64 -15.19 -22.87
N LEU A 223 10.44 -14.55 -24.02
CA LEU A 223 11.49 -13.78 -24.70
C LEU A 223 11.91 -12.56 -23.87
N ALA A 224 10.94 -11.81 -23.33
CA ALA A 224 11.19 -10.69 -22.43
C ALA A 224 12.01 -11.13 -21.21
N ASN A 225 11.58 -12.19 -20.52
CA ASN A 225 12.30 -12.71 -19.35
C ASN A 225 13.71 -13.20 -19.69
N ALA A 226 13.90 -13.87 -20.83
CA ALA A 226 15.24 -14.28 -21.28
C ALA A 226 16.16 -13.08 -21.49
N GLN A 227 15.67 -12.01 -22.13
CA GLN A 227 16.43 -10.78 -22.33
C GLN A 227 16.76 -10.10 -20.99
N ILE A 228 15.80 -9.98 -20.09
CA ILE A 228 15.97 -9.35 -18.77
C ILE A 228 16.97 -10.15 -17.91
N ALA A 229 16.89 -11.48 -17.92
CA ALA A 229 17.84 -12.35 -17.22
C ALA A 229 19.28 -12.15 -17.74
N ALA A 230 19.47 -12.03 -19.06
CA ALA A 230 20.78 -11.74 -19.65
C ALA A 230 21.30 -10.33 -19.27
N LEU A 231 20.43 -9.30 -19.30
CA LEU A 231 20.77 -7.95 -18.84
C LEU A 231 21.20 -7.97 -17.37
N ARG A 232 20.40 -8.62 -16.51
CA ARG A 232 20.69 -8.78 -15.09
C ARG A 232 22.05 -9.44 -14.87
N SER A 233 22.29 -10.59 -15.51
CA SER A 233 23.55 -11.32 -15.35
C SER A 233 24.76 -10.45 -15.67
N ARG A 234 24.69 -9.65 -16.74
CA ARG A 234 25.76 -8.73 -17.13
C ARG A 234 25.92 -7.59 -16.12
N GLU A 235 24.83 -6.94 -15.71
CA GLU A 235 24.89 -5.78 -14.81
C GLU A 235 25.33 -6.16 -13.39
N VAL A 236 24.89 -7.31 -12.88
CA VAL A 236 25.36 -7.86 -11.60
C VAL A 236 26.85 -8.21 -11.66
N SER A 237 27.31 -8.82 -12.77
CA SER A 237 28.75 -9.08 -12.98
C SER A 237 29.58 -7.79 -13.04
N ASN A 238 28.95 -6.66 -13.37
CA ASN A 238 29.56 -5.33 -13.40
C ASN A 238 29.33 -4.52 -12.11
N GLY A 239 28.90 -5.16 -11.02
CA GLY A 239 28.86 -4.55 -9.68
C GLY A 239 27.49 -4.06 -9.21
N VAL A 240 26.40 -4.32 -9.95
CA VAL A 240 25.06 -4.15 -9.38
C VAL A 240 24.84 -5.18 -8.26
N ASP A 241 24.23 -4.76 -7.16
CA ASP A 241 23.90 -5.65 -6.03
C ASP A 241 23.06 -6.85 -6.55
N PRO A 242 23.50 -8.10 -6.37
CA PRO A 242 22.80 -9.28 -6.86
C PRO A 242 21.45 -9.53 -6.17
N ARG A 243 21.13 -8.82 -5.08
CA ARG A 243 19.79 -8.80 -4.46
C ARG A 243 18.80 -7.92 -5.22
N THR A 244 19.24 -7.23 -6.27
CA THR A 244 18.37 -6.39 -7.10
C THR A 244 17.49 -7.28 -7.98
N HIS A 245 16.17 -7.16 -7.78
CA HIS A 245 15.17 -7.77 -8.65
C HIS A 245 15.12 -7.03 -9.98
N TYR A 246 14.90 -7.77 -11.07
CA TYR A 246 14.74 -7.19 -12.40
C TYR A 246 13.34 -7.47 -12.92
N PHE A 247 12.67 -6.41 -13.36
CA PHE A 247 11.32 -6.48 -13.89
C PHE A 247 11.23 -5.85 -15.27
N GLY A 248 10.60 -6.54 -16.22
CA GLY A 248 10.34 -6.05 -17.57
C GLY A 248 9.00 -5.36 -17.67
N LEU A 249 8.97 -4.20 -18.30
CA LEU A 249 7.74 -3.46 -18.59
C LEU A 249 7.54 -3.37 -20.10
N VAL A 250 6.39 -3.83 -20.60
CA VAL A 250 6.08 -3.86 -22.04
C VAL A 250 4.77 -3.14 -22.30
N ASP A 251 4.79 -2.09 -23.12
CA ASP A 251 3.60 -1.32 -23.47
C ASP A 251 2.65 -2.14 -24.36
N ASP A 252 1.34 -2.02 -24.16
CA ASP A 252 0.33 -2.77 -24.92
C ASP A 252 -0.07 -2.11 -26.25
N ASP A 253 0.55 -0.98 -26.59
CA ASP A 253 0.25 -0.18 -27.77
C ASP A 253 -1.23 0.20 -27.82
N SER A 254 -1.75 0.76 -26.72
CA SER A 254 -3.18 1.10 -26.57
C SER A 254 -4.11 -0.09 -26.79
N GLY A 255 -3.73 -1.24 -26.22
CA GLY A 255 -4.47 -2.51 -26.30
C GLY A 255 -4.35 -3.26 -27.62
N ARG A 256 -3.52 -2.81 -28.58
CA ARG A 256 -3.31 -3.51 -29.86
C ARG A 256 -2.40 -4.73 -29.72
N ASN A 257 -1.55 -4.76 -28.70
CA ASN A 257 -0.47 -5.71 -28.54
C ASN A 257 -0.31 -6.09 -27.07
N PHE A 258 -1.21 -6.90 -26.54
CA PHE A 258 -1.15 -7.31 -25.14
C PHE A 258 -0.17 -8.49 -24.94
N MET A 259 0.80 -8.33 -24.03
CA MET A 259 1.65 -9.42 -23.54
C MET A 259 1.19 -9.80 -22.14
N ARG A 260 0.67 -11.03 -21.96
CA ARG A 260 0.36 -11.52 -20.61
C ARG A 260 1.64 -11.55 -19.78
N GLY A 261 1.57 -11.05 -18.55
CA GLY A 261 2.70 -11.09 -17.63
C GLY A 261 3.11 -12.52 -17.28
N LYS A 262 4.39 -12.68 -16.95
CA LYS A 262 4.94 -13.96 -16.50
C LYS A 262 6.21 -13.75 -15.69
N ALA A 263 6.32 -14.39 -14.54
CA ALA A 263 7.59 -14.64 -13.88
C ALA A 263 8.35 -15.81 -14.53
N PHE A 264 9.67 -15.71 -14.63
CA PHE A 264 10.52 -16.76 -15.20
C PHE A 264 10.40 -18.09 -14.42
N SER A 265 10.22 -17.98 -13.11
CA SER A 265 9.88 -19.09 -12.22
C SER A 265 9.22 -18.56 -10.94
N ILE A 266 8.72 -19.44 -10.08
CA ILE A 266 8.19 -19.09 -8.75
C ILE A 266 9.05 -19.80 -7.71
N PRO A 267 10.01 -19.11 -7.06
CA PRO A 267 11.01 -19.77 -6.25
C PRO A 267 10.48 -20.13 -4.85
N GLY A 268 10.76 -21.35 -4.41
CA GLY A 268 10.45 -21.81 -3.05
C GLY A 268 11.38 -21.23 -1.97
N THR A 269 12.55 -20.71 -2.36
CA THR A 269 13.57 -20.12 -1.46
C THR A 269 14.01 -18.74 -1.96
N ALA A 270 14.81 -18.01 -1.18
CA ALA A 270 15.29 -16.69 -1.56
C ALA A 270 16.15 -16.74 -2.84
N GLN A 271 15.61 -16.19 -3.93
CA GLN A 271 16.22 -16.21 -5.26
C GLN A 271 15.96 -14.87 -5.98
N PRO A 272 16.67 -13.79 -5.58
CA PRO A 272 16.50 -12.45 -6.18
C PRO A 272 16.98 -12.37 -7.64
N ASP A 273 17.47 -13.48 -8.19
CA ASP A 273 17.84 -13.65 -9.59
C ASP A 273 16.68 -14.06 -10.49
N VAL A 274 15.55 -14.47 -9.93
CA VAL A 274 14.33 -14.70 -10.70
C VAL A 274 13.78 -13.36 -11.20
N VAL A 275 13.60 -13.29 -12.52
CA VAL A 275 13.06 -12.11 -13.20
C VAL A 275 11.59 -12.32 -13.56
N ALA A 276 10.87 -11.24 -13.79
CA ALA A 276 9.53 -11.27 -14.33
C ALA A 276 9.32 -10.14 -15.32
N SER A 277 8.25 -10.23 -16.11
CA SER A 277 7.83 -9.14 -16.99
C SER A 277 6.31 -9.05 -17.04
N GLY A 278 5.81 -7.85 -17.28
CA GLY A 278 4.38 -7.59 -17.34
C GLY A 278 4.02 -6.51 -18.35
N PRO A 279 2.74 -6.48 -18.76
CA PRO A 279 2.22 -5.47 -19.65
C PRO A 279 2.04 -4.12 -18.94
N ALA A 280 1.96 -3.06 -19.73
CA ALA A 280 1.64 -1.72 -19.30
C ALA A 280 0.74 -1.06 -20.34
N GLY A 281 -0.19 -0.24 -19.87
CA GLY A 281 -1.09 0.51 -20.73
C GLY A 281 -2.10 1.26 -19.87
N VAL A 282 -2.98 2.01 -20.52
CA VAL A 282 -4.10 2.65 -19.85
C VAL A 282 -5.23 1.61 -19.71
N PRO A 283 -5.78 1.41 -18.50
CA PRO A 283 -6.88 0.47 -18.30
C PRO A 283 -8.05 0.75 -19.26
N ASN A 284 -8.40 -0.24 -20.07
CA ASN A 284 -9.55 -0.19 -20.97
C ASN A 284 -10.30 -1.53 -20.90
N GLY A 285 -11.23 -1.61 -19.96
CA GLY A 285 -12.00 -2.84 -19.69
C GLY A 285 -11.50 -3.67 -18.51
N PHE A 286 -10.49 -3.21 -17.76
CA PHE A 286 -10.17 -3.77 -16.44
C PHE A 286 -11.11 -3.16 -15.40
N ALA A 287 -12.03 -3.99 -14.88
CA ALA A 287 -12.95 -3.55 -13.83
C ALA A 287 -12.16 -3.20 -12.56
N GLY A 288 -12.57 -2.13 -11.87
CA GLY A 288 -11.91 -1.67 -10.64
C GLY A 288 -10.64 -0.85 -10.84
N ASP A 289 -10.08 -0.83 -12.05
CA ASP A 289 -8.91 -0.02 -12.40
C ASP A 289 -9.32 1.16 -13.28
N HIS A 290 -9.12 2.36 -12.74
CA HIS A 290 -9.60 3.62 -13.32
C HIS A 290 -8.51 4.67 -13.42
N ASP A 291 -7.27 4.30 -13.09
CA ASP A 291 -6.17 5.24 -13.10
C ASP A 291 -5.45 5.25 -14.46
N ALA A 292 -4.29 5.92 -14.52
CA ALA A 292 -3.58 6.12 -15.78
C ALA A 292 -2.74 4.89 -16.19
N SER A 293 -2.65 3.83 -15.38
CA SER A 293 -1.85 2.66 -15.72
C SER A 293 -2.13 1.41 -14.87
N TYR A 294 -2.49 0.30 -15.54
CA TYR A 294 -2.54 -1.02 -14.89
C TYR A 294 -1.16 -1.67 -14.64
N ALA A 295 -0.06 -0.98 -14.99
CA ALA A 295 1.30 -1.49 -14.79
C ALA A 295 1.62 -1.71 -13.30
N ASP A 296 0.81 -1.12 -12.43
CA ASP A 296 1.02 -1.09 -11.01
C ASP A 296 0.65 -2.40 -10.32
N TRP A 297 -0.63 -2.78 -10.31
CA TRP A 297 -1.07 -4.03 -9.73
C TRP A 297 -0.55 -5.21 -10.56
N TYR A 298 -0.48 -5.09 -11.89
CA TYR A 298 0.00 -6.18 -12.74
C TYR A 298 1.50 -6.40 -12.55
N GLY A 299 2.30 -5.33 -12.46
CA GLY A 299 3.71 -5.45 -12.12
C GLY A 299 3.93 -5.98 -10.70
N ALA A 300 3.10 -5.55 -9.74
CA ALA A 300 3.12 -6.06 -8.38
C ALA A 300 2.70 -7.55 -8.30
N HIS A 301 1.82 -8.02 -9.16
CA HIS A 301 1.43 -9.43 -9.29
C HIS A 301 2.61 -10.28 -9.77
N GLU A 302 3.22 -9.89 -10.88
CA GLU A 302 4.34 -10.64 -11.48
C GLU A 302 5.60 -10.60 -10.60
N LEU A 303 5.83 -9.51 -9.87
CA LEU A 303 6.83 -9.46 -8.81
C LEU A 303 6.46 -10.38 -7.64
N GLY A 304 5.18 -10.51 -7.28
CA GLY A 304 4.72 -11.44 -6.25
C GLY A 304 5.19 -12.87 -6.53
N HIS A 305 5.14 -13.30 -7.79
CA HIS A 305 5.70 -14.59 -8.21
C HIS A 305 7.20 -14.71 -7.97
N THR A 306 8.02 -13.67 -8.21
CA THR A 306 9.46 -13.72 -7.91
C THR A 306 9.74 -13.85 -6.41
N PHE A 307 8.78 -13.44 -5.56
CA PHE A 307 8.85 -13.69 -4.12
C PHE A 307 8.33 -15.06 -3.68
N GLY A 308 7.90 -15.92 -4.61
CA GLY A 308 7.42 -17.28 -4.34
C GLY A 308 5.92 -17.37 -4.09
N ARG A 309 5.14 -16.37 -4.52
CA ARG A 309 3.67 -16.39 -4.37
C ARG A 309 3.02 -17.12 -5.55
N TYR A 310 1.99 -17.89 -5.25
CA TYR A 310 1.19 -18.64 -6.22
C TYR A 310 -0.22 -18.07 -6.32
N HIS A 311 -0.96 -18.52 -7.32
CA HIS A 311 -2.31 -18.05 -7.60
C HIS A 311 -3.36 -18.72 -6.69
N PRO A 312 -4.29 -17.96 -6.10
CA PRO A 312 -5.35 -18.51 -5.27
C PRO A 312 -6.49 -19.15 -6.07
N GLY A 313 -6.49 -19.03 -7.42
CA GLY A 313 -7.52 -19.62 -8.27
C GLY A 313 -8.74 -18.74 -8.53
N PHE A 314 -8.57 -17.42 -8.45
CA PHE A 314 -9.65 -16.46 -8.66
C PHE A 314 -9.27 -15.36 -9.68
N PRO A 315 -10.17 -15.01 -10.63
CA PRO A 315 -11.51 -15.55 -10.82
C PRO A 315 -11.51 -17.01 -11.30
N PRO A 316 -12.53 -17.82 -10.94
CA PRO A 316 -12.57 -19.23 -11.30
C PRO A 316 -12.54 -19.43 -12.82
N GLY A 317 -11.65 -20.31 -13.29
CA GLY A 317 -11.50 -20.60 -14.72
C GLY A 317 -10.70 -19.56 -15.52
N GLN A 318 -10.26 -18.46 -14.89
CA GLN A 318 -9.40 -17.43 -15.51
C GLN A 318 -7.97 -17.45 -14.99
N GLN A 319 -7.73 -18.24 -13.94
CA GLN A 319 -6.44 -18.42 -13.27
C GLN A 319 -6.36 -19.84 -12.71
N ASP A 320 -5.16 -20.41 -12.63
CA ASP A 320 -4.94 -21.66 -11.90
C ASP A 320 -5.04 -21.47 -10.37
N ALA A 321 -5.31 -22.55 -9.65
CA ALA A 321 -5.43 -22.58 -8.19
C ALA A 321 -4.21 -23.27 -7.54
N SER A 322 -3.01 -22.74 -7.80
CA SER A 322 -1.75 -23.31 -7.32
C SER A 322 -1.45 -23.03 -5.85
N ASP A 323 -2.04 -21.98 -5.25
CA ASP A 323 -1.97 -21.69 -3.81
C ASP A 323 -3.18 -22.28 -3.08
N GLN A 324 -3.14 -23.59 -2.81
CA GLN A 324 -4.20 -24.28 -2.07
C GLN A 324 -4.31 -23.86 -0.60
N THR A 325 -3.34 -23.08 -0.10
CA THR A 325 -3.29 -22.62 1.28
C THR A 325 -3.78 -21.18 1.45
N PHE A 326 -4.13 -20.50 0.36
CA PHE A 326 -4.66 -19.15 0.41
C PHE A 326 -5.95 -19.12 1.25
N PRO A 327 -6.01 -18.31 2.33
CA PRO A 327 -7.03 -18.50 3.37
C PRO A 327 -8.32 -17.71 3.12
N TYR A 328 -8.34 -16.80 2.14
CA TYR A 328 -9.47 -15.90 1.94
C TYR A 328 -10.34 -16.38 0.78
N PRO A 329 -11.66 -16.59 1.02
CA PRO A 329 -12.60 -16.96 -0.05
C PRO A 329 -12.55 -15.98 -1.21
N ASP A 330 -12.82 -16.49 -2.41
CA ASP A 330 -12.91 -15.71 -3.65
C ASP A 330 -11.66 -14.87 -3.95
N GLY A 331 -10.50 -15.22 -3.39
CA GLY A 331 -9.28 -14.45 -3.58
C GLY A 331 -9.30 -13.08 -2.87
N CYS A 332 -10.26 -12.81 -1.98
CA CYS A 332 -10.38 -11.54 -1.28
C CYS A 332 -9.18 -11.22 -0.37
N ILE A 333 -9.06 -9.97 0.10
CA ILE A 333 -8.03 -9.59 1.09
C ILE A 333 -8.45 -9.83 2.56
N SER A 334 -9.69 -10.28 2.78
CA SER A 334 -10.24 -10.63 4.09
C SER A 334 -11.25 -11.77 4.01
N THR A 335 -11.57 -12.35 5.17
CA THR A 335 -12.74 -13.20 5.36
C THR A 335 -14.03 -12.38 5.51
N ALA A 336 -15.18 -13.04 5.39
CA ALA A 336 -16.53 -12.45 5.49
C ALA A 336 -16.83 -11.77 6.84
N ASP A 337 -16.01 -12.01 7.87
CA ASP A 337 -16.06 -11.30 9.15
C ASP A 337 -15.49 -9.86 9.05
N GLY A 338 -14.97 -9.45 7.89
CA GLY A 338 -14.43 -8.11 7.66
C GLY A 338 -13.22 -7.79 8.54
N ARG A 339 -12.52 -8.82 9.04
CA ARG A 339 -11.42 -8.65 9.99
C ARG A 339 -10.34 -7.72 9.44
N PHE A 340 -9.93 -7.93 8.19
CA PHE A 340 -8.90 -7.12 7.54
C PHE A 340 -9.53 -6.09 6.60
N VAL A 341 -9.03 -4.86 6.68
CA VAL A 341 -9.43 -3.77 5.78
C VAL A 341 -8.18 -3.14 5.21
N GLY A 342 -8.16 -2.99 3.89
CA GLY A 342 -7.06 -2.34 3.20
C GLY A 342 -7.11 -0.83 3.40
N LEU A 343 -5.95 -0.20 3.30
CA LEU A 343 -5.81 1.24 3.29
C LEU A 343 -4.77 1.61 2.25
N ASP A 344 -5.24 2.23 1.19
CA ASP A 344 -4.38 2.89 0.23
C ASP A 344 -4.06 4.29 0.75
N VAL A 345 -2.81 4.54 1.12
CA VAL A 345 -2.36 5.85 1.63
C VAL A 345 -2.34 6.95 0.56
N GLY A 346 -2.58 6.59 -0.70
CA GLY A 346 -2.57 7.49 -1.84
C GLY A 346 -1.16 7.92 -2.26
N ASP A 347 -1.12 8.69 -3.34
CA ASP A 347 0.06 9.36 -3.87
C ASP A 347 -0.37 10.68 -4.55
N PRO A 348 -0.24 11.82 -3.84
CA PRO A 348 -0.61 13.12 -4.38
C PRO A 348 0.15 13.51 -5.65
N THR A 349 1.33 12.92 -5.91
CA THR A 349 2.10 13.21 -7.13
C THR A 349 1.49 12.57 -8.38
N LEU A 350 0.66 11.54 -8.18
CA LEU A 350 -0.14 10.88 -9.21
C LEU A 350 -1.64 11.21 -9.12
N GLY A 351 -2.05 12.04 -8.15
CA GLY A 351 -3.45 12.35 -7.90
C GLY A 351 -4.24 11.23 -7.22
N LEU A 352 -3.56 10.25 -6.64
CA LEU A 352 -4.18 9.11 -5.96
C LEU A 352 -4.56 9.50 -4.52
N PRO A 353 -5.84 9.42 -4.13
CA PRO A 353 -6.29 9.82 -2.80
C PRO A 353 -6.05 8.73 -1.75
N LEU A 354 -6.10 9.11 -0.48
CA LEU A 354 -6.20 8.18 0.65
C LEU A 354 -7.57 7.48 0.61
N GLN A 355 -7.59 6.15 0.63
CA GLN A 355 -8.82 5.34 0.51
C GLN A 355 -8.80 4.15 1.48
N ALA A 356 -9.97 3.83 2.03
CA ALA A 356 -10.20 2.56 2.70
C ALA A 356 -10.70 1.54 1.68
N LEU A 357 -10.18 0.31 1.75
CA LEU A 357 -10.44 -0.72 0.77
C LEU A 357 -11.14 -1.89 1.46
N SER A 358 -12.40 -2.11 1.08
CA SER A 358 -13.26 -3.16 1.65
C SER A 358 -12.64 -4.54 1.47
N GLY A 359 -12.52 -5.28 2.57
CA GLY A 359 -11.89 -6.59 2.56
C GLY A 359 -12.65 -7.67 1.78
N SER A 360 -13.95 -7.49 1.57
CA SER A 360 -14.81 -8.39 0.79
C SER A 360 -14.86 -8.05 -0.69
N ASP A 361 -14.51 -6.82 -1.07
CA ASP A 361 -14.70 -6.31 -2.44
C ASP A 361 -13.36 -6.09 -3.16
N HIS A 362 -12.25 -6.22 -2.42
CA HIS A 362 -10.89 -6.16 -2.94
C HIS A 362 -10.25 -7.54 -2.89
N HIS A 363 -9.48 -7.84 -3.92
CA HIS A 363 -8.86 -9.13 -4.12
C HIS A 363 -7.35 -9.05 -3.97
N ASP A 364 -6.72 -10.13 -3.52
CA ASP A 364 -5.27 -10.18 -3.38
C ASP A 364 -4.58 -9.94 -4.72
N ILE A 365 -3.43 -9.26 -4.67
CA ILE A 365 -2.60 -9.01 -5.86
C ILE A 365 -2.24 -10.28 -6.63
N MET A 366 -2.27 -11.47 -6.01
CA MET A 366 -2.03 -12.73 -6.72
C MET A 366 -3.25 -13.27 -7.47
N THR A 367 -4.36 -12.56 -7.47
CA THR A 367 -5.51 -12.83 -8.36
C THR A 367 -5.35 -12.08 -9.68
N TYR A 368 -6.15 -12.45 -10.68
CA TYR A 368 -6.42 -11.60 -11.86
C TYR A 368 -7.83 -11.00 -11.81
N ALA A 369 -8.33 -10.71 -10.61
CA ALA A 369 -9.69 -10.22 -10.40
C ALA A 369 -9.81 -8.72 -10.73
N ASP A 370 -10.79 -8.04 -10.16
CA ASP A 370 -10.85 -6.57 -10.04
C ASP A 370 -10.40 -6.10 -8.65
N ASN A 371 -10.16 -4.79 -8.51
CA ASN A 371 -9.84 -4.14 -7.23
C ASN A 371 -8.64 -4.78 -6.48
N GLN A 372 -7.50 -4.94 -7.14
CA GLN A 372 -6.33 -5.59 -6.54
C GLN A 372 -5.76 -4.79 -5.37
N TRP A 373 -5.51 -5.47 -4.27
CA TRP A 373 -4.74 -4.96 -3.15
C TRP A 373 -4.02 -6.10 -2.43
N ILE A 374 -3.06 -5.78 -1.57
CA ILE A 374 -2.32 -6.84 -0.87
C ILE A 374 -3.15 -7.40 0.30
N SER A 375 -3.24 -8.72 0.41
CA SER A 375 -3.80 -9.39 1.59
C SER A 375 -2.75 -9.54 2.71
N PRO A 376 -3.16 -9.81 3.97
CA PRO A 376 -2.21 -10.08 5.05
C PRO A 376 -1.32 -11.29 4.76
N TYR A 377 -1.86 -12.29 4.08
CA TYR A 377 -1.18 -13.54 3.75
C TYR A 377 -0.03 -13.29 2.75
N THR A 378 -0.33 -12.63 1.63
CA THR A 378 0.69 -12.26 0.63
C THR A 378 1.69 -11.24 1.19
N TYR A 379 1.22 -10.27 1.98
CA TYR A 379 2.07 -9.30 2.68
C TYR A 379 3.15 -9.97 3.54
N GLN A 380 2.75 -10.93 4.39
CA GLN A 380 3.68 -11.60 5.30
C GLN A 380 4.70 -12.47 4.54
N ALA A 381 4.26 -13.16 3.48
CA ALA A 381 5.13 -13.99 2.66
C ALA A 381 6.18 -13.14 1.91
N ILE A 382 5.78 -12.02 1.30
CA ILE A 382 6.72 -11.09 0.63
C ILE A 382 7.70 -10.50 1.66
N LEU A 383 7.23 -10.11 2.85
CA LEU A 383 8.13 -9.61 3.89
C LEU A 383 9.16 -10.65 4.31
N GLY A 384 8.73 -11.89 4.51
CA GLY A 384 9.62 -13.01 4.83
C GLY A 384 10.69 -13.20 3.77
N ARG A 385 10.28 -13.21 2.50
CA ARG A 385 11.20 -13.35 1.37
C ARG A 385 12.22 -12.20 1.30
N LEU A 386 11.77 -10.95 1.45
CA LEU A 386 12.68 -9.80 1.45
C LEU A 386 13.73 -9.89 2.57
N VAL A 387 13.35 -10.35 3.76
CA VAL A 387 14.28 -10.59 4.89
C VAL A 387 15.29 -11.68 4.57
N GLU A 388 14.85 -12.80 3.99
CA GLU A 388 15.73 -13.90 3.58
C GLU A 388 16.71 -13.47 2.49
N GLU A 389 16.25 -12.73 1.48
CA GLU A 389 17.08 -12.21 0.39
C GLU A 389 18.11 -11.20 0.88
N ASP A 390 17.73 -10.31 1.81
CA ASP A 390 18.66 -9.34 2.37
C ASP A 390 19.81 -10.02 3.15
N ALA A 391 19.53 -11.17 3.76
CA ALA A 391 20.50 -11.98 4.50
C ALA A 391 21.45 -12.81 3.61
N LEU A 392 21.19 -12.94 2.31
CA LEU A 392 22.04 -13.72 1.39
C LEU A 392 23.46 -13.15 1.25
N ILE A 393 23.62 -11.84 1.44
CA ILE A 393 24.91 -11.16 1.37
C ILE A 393 25.07 -10.32 2.63
N PRO A 394 26.04 -10.68 3.52
CA PRO A 394 26.32 -9.89 4.70
C PRO A 394 26.66 -8.44 4.30
N PRO A 395 26.30 -7.44 5.11
CA PRO A 395 26.74 -6.07 4.86
C PRO A 395 28.27 -6.04 4.77
N THR A 396 28.81 -5.41 3.73
CA THR A 396 30.25 -5.15 3.62
C THR A 396 30.69 -4.36 4.85
N VAL A 397 31.54 -4.97 5.68
CA VAL A 397 32.09 -4.39 6.92
C VAL A 397 33.02 -3.23 6.60
#